data_AF-A0A938N5W6-F1
#
_entry.id   AF-A0A938N5W6-F1
#
_cell.length_a   1.000
_cell.length_b   1.000
_cell.length_c   1.000
_cell.angle_alpha   90.00
_cell.angle_beta   90.00
_cell.angle_gamma   90.00
#
_symmetry.space_group_name_H-M   'P 1'
#
loop_
_entity.id
_entity.type
_entity.pdbx_description
1 polymer ?
#
loop_
_entity_poly.entity_id
_entity_poly.type
_entity_poly.pdbx_seq_one_letter_code
_entity_poly.pdbx_strand_id
1 'polypeptide(L)'
;MKTVLYSAACCAALTLHAGARAQSPGAELRILGMLPDYPRGAGFALSDDAGVIVGMVANSDVTRFHGVRWDSKGRLSLMPGEPERPTKPNNVSPDGRLIVGWAVPPGTSIAHPALWRDGVLEVLPMLPNSWQGIPEAISDDGRVIVGDAKLPHTSPYSGLVRWVDGKVEDLSRTPGEATPFSGADVDAVGRYIVGGGFAGFIRATRVDTLQRYVRDLGNLPGVAGGDYDAPGIDGTGLRVVGSGASLNSPTSGEAFLWSAPTGMVGLGTPPYFPYCSGASAIARRLPVVAGEDCTRDSYFYLAFLWDPVRGKRYVNDILDALGVDRRGYTINNINDISPDGTLMTGIARRGFTDDRPAFLVRLPPWCWADCTGDDVVDFSDLLCFLNRFERAQDPRANPIDFFYCDLAPDDEIDFNDFLAFLNLYNKGCGE
;
A
#
# COMPACT_ATOMS: atom_id res chain seq x y z
N MET A 1 -46.41 -29.54 -7.90
CA MET A 1 -46.68 -28.09 -8.07
C MET A 1 -45.68 -27.36 -7.17
N LYS A 2 -44.70 -26.58 -7.61
CA LYS A 2 -44.30 -26.05 -8.91
C LYS A 2 -42.76 -26.05 -8.93
N THR A 3 -42.18 -26.67 -9.96
CA THR A 3 -40.79 -26.52 -10.36
C THR A 3 -40.71 -25.23 -11.18
N VAL A 4 -39.86 -24.28 -10.82
CA VAL A 4 -39.57 -23.11 -11.66
C VAL A 4 -38.17 -23.30 -12.20
N LEU A 5 -38.11 -23.73 -13.46
CA LEU A 5 -36.94 -23.66 -14.32
C LEU A 5 -36.72 -22.20 -14.71
N TYR A 6 -35.56 -21.62 -14.38
CA TYR A 6 -35.05 -20.46 -15.09
C TYR A 6 -34.08 -20.97 -16.16
N SER A 7 -34.58 -21.15 -17.39
CA SER A 7 -33.75 -21.20 -18.58
C SER A 7 -33.61 -19.77 -19.12
N ALA A 8 -32.44 -19.17 -18.97
CA ALA A 8 -32.05 -17.99 -19.75
C ALA A 8 -30.78 -18.38 -20.50
N ALA A 9 -30.96 -18.91 -21.71
CA ALA A 9 -29.88 -19.08 -22.66
C ALA A 9 -29.52 -17.71 -23.24
N CYS A 10 -28.49 -17.06 -22.69
CA CYS A 10 -27.87 -15.89 -23.31
C CYS A 10 -26.72 -16.39 -24.19
N CYS A 11 -26.95 -16.50 -25.51
CA CYS A 11 -25.89 -16.71 -26.48
C CYS A 11 -25.09 -15.40 -26.63
N ALA A 12 -24.05 -15.22 -25.81
CA ALA A 12 -23.01 -14.26 -26.11
C ALA A 12 -22.09 -14.87 -27.18
N ALA A 13 -22.01 -14.24 -28.35
CA ALA A 13 -21.08 -14.63 -29.39
C ALA A 13 -19.65 -14.30 -28.93
N LEU A 14 -18.88 -15.32 -28.51
CA LEU A 14 -17.43 -15.20 -28.34
C LEU A 14 -16.81 -14.94 -29.72
N THR A 15 -16.34 -13.72 -29.94
CA THR A 15 -15.48 -13.39 -31.07
C THR A 15 -14.04 -13.49 -30.60
N LEU A 16 -13.33 -14.53 -31.01
CA LEU A 16 -11.87 -14.63 -30.89
C LEU A 16 -11.24 -13.49 -31.69
N HIS A 17 -10.90 -12.39 -31.03
CA HIS A 17 -10.04 -11.36 -31.60
C HIS A 17 -8.59 -11.72 -31.27
N ALA A 18 -7.83 -12.11 -32.30
CA ALA A 18 -6.37 -12.10 -32.21
C ALA A 18 -5.92 -10.63 -32.17
N GLY A 19 -5.85 -10.07 -30.96
CA GLY A 19 -5.37 -8.71 -30.72
C GLY A 19 -3.88 -8.58 -31.00
N ALA A 20 -3.50 -7.60 -31.81
CA ALA A 20 -2.11 -7.21 -32.01
C ALA A 20 -1.54 -6.71 -30.67
N ARG A 21 -0.49 -7.37 -30.19
CA ARG A 21 0.18 -7.09 -28.91
C ARG A 21 0.93 -5.76 -29.02
N ALA A 22 0.43 -4.69 -28.40
CA ALA A 22 1.31 -3.59 -28.03
C ALA A 22 2.40 -4.17 -27.10
N GLN A 23 3.67 -3.94 -27.40
CA GLN A 23 4.75 -4.35 -26.50
C GLN A 23 4.65 -3.52 -25.21
N SER A 24 4.04 -4.11 -24.18
CA SER A 24 4.14 -3.61 -22.81
C SER A 24 5.63 -3.41 -22.50
N PRO A 25 6.03 -2.31 -21.83
CA PRO A 25 7.40 -2.18 -21.37
C PRO A 25 7.76 -3.41 -20.54
N GLY A 26 8.87 -4.07 -20.87
CA GLY A 26 9.32 -5.26 -20.16
C GLY A 26 9.59 -4.98 -18.69
N ALA A 27 9.72 -6.05 -17.90
CA ALA A 27 10.12 -5.95 -16.51
C ALA A 27 11.46 -5.21 -16.38
N GLU A 28 11.57 -4.29 -15.43
CA GLU A 28 12.78 -3.49 -15.24
C GLU A 28 13.04 -3.25 -13.75
N LEU A 29 14.33 -3.29 -13.36
CA LEU A 29 14.82 -2.68 -12.14
C LEU A 29 15.65 -1.43 -12.46
N ARG A 30 15.26 -0.30 -11.89
CA ARG A 30 15.99 0.95 -11.95
C ARG A 30 16.43 1.36 -10.56
N ILE A 31 17.74 1.54 -10.39
CA ILE A 31 18.31 2.15 -9.19
C ILE A 31 18.23 3.67 -9.35
N LEU A 32 17.66 4.35 -8.37
CA LEU A 32 17.45 5.80 -8.41
C LEU A 32 18.73 6.55 -8.04
N GLY A 33 18.92 7.74 -8.60
CA GLY A 33 20.11 8.54 -8.39
C GLY A 33 20.31 8.93 -6.94
N MET A 34 21.56 9.01 -6.49
CA MET A 34 21.93 9.34 -5.11
C MET A 34 22.78 10.60 -5.09
N LEU A 35 22.82 11.30 -3.95
CA LEU A 35 23.79 12.39 -3.76
C LEU A 35 25.18 11.81 -3.43
N PRO A 36 26.27 12.44 -3.88
CA PRO A 36 27.61 12.10 -3.42
C PRO A 36 27.71 12.14 -1.88
N ASP A 37 28.34 11.13 -1.25
CA ASP A 37 28.45 10.95 0.21
C ASP A 37 27.16 10.62 0.98
N TYR A 38 26.05 10.39 0.27
CA TYR A 38 24.77 9.93 0.84
C TYR A 38 24.43 8.55 0.28
N PRO A 39 25.02 7.45 0.79
CA PRO A 39 24.86 6.10 0.21
C PRO A 39 23.53 5.43 0.57
N ARG A 40 22.70 6.06 1.41
CA ARG A 40 21.40 5.53 1.83
C ARG A 40 20.27 6.34 1.22
N GLY A 41 19.33 5.68 0.58
CA GLY A 41 18.17 6.26 -0.08
C GLY A 41 16.96 5.38 0.17
N ALA A 42 15.80 6.01 0.25
CA ALA A 42 14.53 5.32 0.38
C ALA A 42 13.49 6.06 -0.45
N GLY A 43 12.80 5.34 -1.34
CA GLY A 43 11.58 5.83 -1.95
C GLY A 43 10.42 5.54 -1.00
N PHE A 44 9.62 6.55 -0.69
CA PHE A 44 8.48 6.42 0.22
C PHE A 44 7.16 6.28 -0.53
N ALA A 45 6.98 7.02 -1.63
CA ALA A 45 5.76 6.97 -2.44
C ALA A 45 6.04 7.29 -3.93
N LEU A 46 5.14 6.88 -4.82
CA LEU A 46 5.19 7.12 -6.27
C LEU A 46 3.83 7.56 -6.84
N SER A 47 3.86 8.44 -7.85
CA SER A 47 2.68 8.77 -8.66
C SER A 47 2.24 7.55 -9.48
N ASP A 48 1.00 7.51 -9.97
CA ASP A 48 0.42 6.35 -10.68
C ASP A 48 1.29 5.82 -11.83
N ASP A 49 1.99 6.71 -12.51
CA ASP A 49 2.88 6.43 -13.65
C ASP A 49 4.37 6.33 -13.28
N ALA A 50 4.71 6.48 -12.00
CA ALA A 50 6.05 6.71 -11.44
C ALA A 50 6.83 7.85 -12.12
N GLY A 51 6.12 8.84 -12.69
CA GLY A 51 6.68 10.08 -13.19
C GLY A 51 7.29 10.92 -12.07
N VAL A 52 6.77 10.79 -10.85
CA VAL A 52 7.30 11.37 -9.63
C VAL A 52 7.40 10.29 -8.55
N ILE A 53 8.59 10.13 -7.97
CA ILE A 53 8.83 9.29 -6.80
C ILE A 53 9.39 10.20 -5.71
N VAL A 54 8.90 10.12 -4.49
CA VAL A 54 9.38 10.95 -3.37
C VAL A 54 10.08 10.11 -2.32
N GLY A 55 11.02 10.72 -1.60
CA GLY A 55 11.69 10.04 -0.51
C GLY A 55 12.83 10.83 0.10
N MET A 56 13.86 10.14 0.56
CA MET A 56 15.04 10.77 1.13
C MET A 56 16.35 10.12 0.69
N VAL A 57 17.43 10.87 0.84
CA VAL A 57 18.80 10.36 0.85
C VAL A 57 19.52 10.78 2.13
N ALA A 58 20.36 9.92 2.69
CA ALA A 58 21.01 10.09 3.98
C ALA A 58 22.48 9.66 3.94
N ASN A 59 23.29 10.27 4.80
CA ASN A 59 24.67 9.83 5.04
C ASN A 59 24.69 8.49 5.79
N SER A 60 25.86 7.84 5.83
CA SER A 60 26.03 6.51 6.44
C SER A 60 25.55 6.40 7.89
N ASP A 61 25.72 7.45 8.67
CA ASP A 61 25.30 7.44 10.09
C ASP A 61 23.87 7.98 10.27
N VAL A 62 23.17 8.33 9.18
CA VAL A 62 21.79 8.86 9.16
C VAL A 62 21.61 10.16 9.97
N THR A 63 22.72 10.81 10.34
CA THR A 63 22.74 12.10 11.05
C THR A 63 22.33 13.29 10.16
N ARG A 64 22.46 13.14 8.84
CA ARG A 64 22.11 14.13 7.83
C ARG A 64 21.33 13.45 6.73
N PHE A 65 20.23 14.06 6.32
CA PHE A 65 19.41 13.60 5.23
C PHE A 65 18.82 14.77 4.46
N HIS A 66 18.41 14.49 3.23
CA HIS A 66 17.72 15.42 2.36
C HIS A 66 16.46 14.76 1.84
N GLY A 67 15.33 15.46 1.94
CA GLY A 67 14.12 15.11 1.20
C GLY A 67 14.35 15.34 -0.29
N VAL A 68 13.97 14.37 -1.11
CA VAL A 68 14.20 14.39 -2.54
C VAL A 68 12.99 13.87 -3.30
N ARG A 69 12.95 14.20 -4.59
CA ARG A 69 12.13 13.52 -5.58
C ARG A 69 12.99 12.97 -6.70
N TRP A 70 12.56 11.87 -7.28
CA TRP A 70 13.09 11.31 -8.52
C TRP A 70 12.04 11.36 -9.61
N ASP A 71 12.49 11.47 -10.84
CA ASP A 71 11.64 11.18 -12.00
C ASP A 71 11.74 9.70 -12.42
N SER A 72 10.92 9.31 -13.39
CA SER A 72 10.90 7.94 -13.94
C SER A 72 12.23 7.47 -14.54
N LYS A 73 13.16 8.38 -14.84
CA LYS A 73 14.52 8.06 -15.31
C LYS A 73 15.52 7.88 -14.16
N GLY A 74 15.10 8.13 -12.93
CA GLY A 74 15.91 8.08 -11.71
C GLY A 74 16.71 9.36 -11.45
N ARG A 75 16.39 10.48 -12.10
CA ARG A 75 17.08 11.75 -11.87
C ARG A 75 16.58 12.38 -10.59
N LEU A 76 17.49 12.59 -9.65
CA LEU A 76 17.22 13.18 -8.34
C LEU A 76 17.09 14.71 -8.42
N SER A 77 16.14 15.27 -7.68
CA SER A 77 16.02 16.69 -7.36
C SER A 77 15.75 16.85 -5.86
N LEU A 78 16.39 17.85 -5.23
CA LEU A 78 16.11 18.18 -3.83
C LEU A 78 14.69 18.75 -3.70
N MET A 79 14.03 18.43 -2.59
CA MET A 79 12.75 19.05 -2.26
C MET A 79 12.95 20.54 -1.92
N PRO A 80 12.11 21.43 -2.45
CA PRO A 80 12.16 22.85 -2.13
C PRO A 80 11.98 23.09 -0.63
N GLY A 81 12.81 23.94 -0.04
CA GLY A 81 12.79 24.26 1.37
C GLY A 81 13.69 25.43 1.68
N GLU A 82 13.76 25.78 2.96
CA GLU A 82 14.68 26.81 3.43
C GLU A 82 16.14 26.29 3.38
N PRO A 83 17.12 27.14 3.01
CA PRO A 83 18.52 26.74 2.97
C PRO A 83 19.00 26.14 4.30
N GLU A 84 19.73 25.03 4.24
CA GLU A 84 20.27 24.30 5.40
C GLU A 84 19.22 23.76 6.38
N ARG A 85 17.94 23.75 5.98
CA ARG A 85 16.85 23.23 6.82
C ARG A 85 16.24 21.99 6.18
N PRO A 86 16.06 20.91 6.96
CA PRO A 86 15.60 19.65 6.41
C PRO A 86 14.13 19.75 5.97
N THR A 87 13.86 19.03 4.90
CA THR A 87 12.51 18.68 4.43
C THR A 87 12.43 17.17 4.33
N LYS A 88 11.25 16.60 4.52
CA LYS A 88 11.00 15.19 4.24
C LYS A 88 9.63 15.06 3.57
N PRO A 89 9.58 14.75 2.26
CA PRO A 89 8.33 14.34 1.65
C PRO A 89 7.99 12.92 2.15
N ASN A 90 6.73 12.64 2.39
CA ASN A 90 6.24 11.33 2.83
C ASN A 90 5.35 10.68 1.74
N ASN A 91 4.55 11.46 1.01
CA ASN A 91 3.59 10.94 0.03
C ASN A 91 3.41 11.88 -1.16
N VAL A 92 2.86 11.38 -2.28
CA VAL A 92 2.65 12.09 -3.54
C VAL A 92 1.26 11.74 -4.12
N SER A 93 0.57 12.72 -4.71
CA SER A 93 -0.71 12.48 -5.38
C SER A 93 -0.55 11.59 -6.63
N PRO A 94 -1.62 10.89 -7.05
CA PRO A 94 -1.63 10.06 -8.26
C PRO A 94 -1.07 10.73 -9.52
N ASP A 95 -1.35 12.03 -9.69
CA ASP A 95 -0.89 12.84 -10.83
C ASP A 95 0.53 13.43 -10.66
N GLY A 96 1.19 13.20 -9.53
CA GLY A 96 2.53 13.70 -9.22
C GLY A 96 2.63 15.20 -8.92
N ARG A 97 1.51 15.93 -8.90
CA ARG A 97 1.50 17.40 -8.74
C ARG A 97 1.61 17.85 -7.29
N LEU A 98 1.11 17.05 -6.36
CA LEU A 98 1.06 17.35 -4.94
C LEU A 98 1.97 16.38 -4.19
N ILE A 99 2.78 16.91 -3.29
CA ILE A 99 3.61 16.11 -2.39
C ILE A 99 3.34 16.60 -0.97
N VAL A 100 3.16 15.70 -0.03
CA VAL A 100 2.97 16.05 1.39
C VAL A 100 4.09 15.49 2.24
N GLY A 101 4.32 16.12 3.38
CA GLY A 101 5.35 15.73 4.33
C GLY A 101 5.61 16.89 5.28
N TRP A 102 6.85 17.08 5.71
CA TRP A 102 7.19 18.17 6.62
C TRP A 102 8.42 18.97 6.19
N ALA A 103 8.45 20.23 6.61
CA ALA A 103 9.55 21.16 6.41
C ALA A 103 9.81 21.93 7.71
N VAL A 104 11.01 22.48 7.88
CA VAL A 104 11.32 23.36 9.00
C VAL A 104 11.35 24.82 8.50
N PRO A 105 10.36 25.66 8.85
CA PRO A 105 10.33 27.07 8.45
C PRO A 105 11.43 27.91 9.11
N PRO A 106 11.67 29.17 8.66
CA PRO A 106 12.59 30.09 9.32
C PRO A 106 12.19 30.39 10.77
N GLY A 107 13.18 30.59 11.64
CA GLY A 107 12.95 31.05 13.02
C GLY A 107 12.49 29.98 14.02
N THR A 108 12.32 28.73 13.60
CA THR A 108 11.96 27.59 14.47
C THR A 108 12.87 26.39 14.23
N SER A 109 12.96 25.44 15.16
CA SER A 109 13.58 24.12 14.91
C SER A 109 12.53 23.01 14.79
N ILE A 110 11.25 23.38 14.81
CA ILE A 110 10.12 22.47 14.80
C ILE A 110 9.76 22.14 13.35
N ALA A 111 9.50 20.86 13.09
CA ALA A 111 8.94 20.41 11.82
C ALA A 111 7.46 20.81 11.72
N HIS A 112 7.12 21.51 10.65
CA HIS A 112 5.76 21.90 10.32
C HIS A 112 5.24 21.01 9.19
N PRO A 113 3.92 20.74 9.17
CA PRO A 113 3.29 20.06 8.05
C PRO A 113 3.46 20.90 6.78
N ALA A 114 3.76 20.25 5.67
CA ALA A 114 4.11 20.88 4.42
C ALA A 114 3.40 20.21 3.25
N LEU A 115 3.02 21.03 2.28
CA LEU A 115 2.48 20.65 0.99
C LEU A 115 3.33 21.30 -0.09
N TRP A 116 3.86 20.52 -1.02
CA TRP A 116 4.46 21.04 -2.23
C TRP A 116 3.45 20.92 -3.36
N ARG A 117 3.09 22.04 -3.97
CA ARG A 117 2.20 22.10 -5.14
C ARG A 117 3.01 22.53 -6.35
N ASP A 118 3.16 21.64 -7.32
CA ASP A 118 3.95 21.90 -8.53
C ASP A 118 5.39 22.37 -8.23
N GLY A 119 5.97 21.87 -7.13
CA GLY A 119 7.31 22.25 -6.66
C GLY A 119 7.37 23.56 -5.88
N VAL A 120 6.24 24.14 -5.47
CA VAL A 120 6.19 25.29 -4.56
C VAL A 120 5.81 24.81 -3.17
N LEU A 121 6.66 25.07 -2.18
CA LEU A 121 6.41 24.74 -0.77
C LEU A 121 5.36 25.68 -0.17
N GLU A 122 4.34 25.09 0.44
CA GLU A 122 3.32 25.71 1.28
C GLU A 122 3.38 25.05 2.67
N VAL A 123 3.50 25.85 3.73
CA VAL A 123 3.44 25.36 5.11
C VAL A 123 1.98 25.30 5.55
N LEU A 124 1.51 24.11 5.90
CA LEU A 124 0.16 23.88 6.40
C LEU A 124 0.02 24.35 7.86
N PRO A 125 -1.20 24.69 8.32
CA PRO A 125 -1.39 25.10 9.70
C PRO A 125 -1.12 23.94 10.66
N MET A 126 -0.45 24.25 11.77
CA MET A 126 -0.30 23.31 12.88
C MET A 126 -1.61 23.19 13.66
N LEU A 127 -1.86 22.01 14.22
CA LEU A 127 -2.95 21.84 15.18
C LEU A 127 -2.66 22.68 16.45
N PRO A 128 -3.64 23.41 17.02
CA PRO A 128 -3.42 24.20 18.23
C PRO A 128 -2.83 23.37 19.37
N ASN A 129 -1.85 23.93 20.08
CA ASN A 129 -1.11 23.29 21.18
C ASN A 129 -0.27 22.07 20.78
N SER A 130 -0.15 21.75 19.49
CA SER A 130 0.84 20.78 19.01
C SER A 130 2.23 21.42 18.88
N TRP A 131 3.27 20.60 18.98
CA TRP A 131 4.65 21.02 18.70
C TRP A 131 5.27 20.24 17.54
N GLN A 132 4.47 19.50 16.78
CA GLN A 132 4.85 18.87 15.52
C GLN A 132 3.57 18.44 14.78
N GLY A 133 3.59 18.53 13.45
CA GLY A 133 2.58 17.94 12.56
C GLY A 133 3.27 17.24 11.39
N ILE A 134 2.87 16.00 11.10
CA ILE A 134 3.49 15.13 10.10
C ILE A 134 2.39 14.58 9.20
N PRO A 135 2.17 15.16 8.01
CA PRO A 135 1.39 14.57 6.94
C PRO A 135 2.01 13.25 6.47
N GLU A 136 1.21 12.20 6.39
CA GLU A 136 1.64 10.87 5.95
C GLU A 136 0.97 10.43 4.64
N ALA A 137 -0.26 10.87 4.36
CA ALA A 137 -0.97 10.51 3.12
C ALA A 137 -1.91 11.61 2.61
N ILE A 138 -2.32 11.48 1.34
CA ILE A 138 -3.13 12.46 0.60
C ILE A 138 -4.16 11.76 -0.31
N SER A 139 -5.38 12.29 -0.37
CA SER A 139 -6.43 11.84 -1.30
C SER A 139 -6.09 12.19 -2.76
N ASP A 140 -6.78 11.58 -3.72
CA ASP A 140 -6.43 11.67 -5.14
C ASP A 140 -6.59 13.08 -5.70
N ASP A 141 -7.62 13.77 -5.22
CA ASP A 141 -7.90 15.16 -5.54
C ASP A 141 -7.07 16.16 -4.71
N GLY A 142 -6.28 15.66 -3.75
CA GLY A 142 -5.47 16.45 -2.85
C GLY A 142 -6.24 17.32 -1.85
N ARG A 143 -7.55 17.11 -1.71
CA ARG A 143 -8.41 17.89 -0.80
C ARG A 143 -8.25 17.46 0.65
N VAL A 144 -7.94 16.19 0.89
CA VAL A 144 -7.75 15.60 2.22
C VAL A 144 -6.32 15.12 2.37
N ILE A 145 -5.67 15.58 3.43
CA ILE A 145 -4.35 15.13 3.87
C ILE A 145 -4.50 14.59 5.27
N VAL A 146 -3.89 13.45 5.58
CA VAL A 146 -3.95 12.82 6.92
C VAL A 146 -2.56 12.65 7.49
N GLY A 147 -2.49 12.51 8.81
CA GLY A 147 -1.23 12.25 9.48
C GLY A 147 -1.33 12.42 10.98
N ASP A 148 -0.21 12.80 11.57
CA ASP A 148 0.02 12.81 12.99
C ASP A 148 0.29 14.22 13.53
N ALA A 149 -0.14 14.50 14.75
CA ALA A 149 0.30 15.65 15.53
C ALA A 149 0.87 15.22 16.89
N LYS A 150 1.92 15.88 17.36
CA LYS A 150 2.43 15.67 18.74
C LYS A 150 1.71 16.61 19.69
N LEU A 151 0.91 16.05 20.60
CA LEU A 151 0.06 16.77 21.55
C LEU A 151 0.47 16.48 23.01
N PRO A 152 0.29 17.44 23.94
CA PRO A 152 0.61 17.24 25.37
C PRO A 152 -0.15 16.08 26.02
N HIS A 153 -1.36 15.81 25.55
CA HIS A 153 -2.29 14.88 26.18
C HIS A 153 -2.34 13.48 25.53
N THR A 154 -1.64 13.28 24.40
CA THR A 154 -1.65 11.99 23.69
C THR A 154 -0.49 11.08 24.08
N SER A 155 0.47 11.57 24.88
CA SER A 155 1.64 10.81 25.34
C SER A 155 1.28 9.43 25.94
N PRO A 156 1.85 8.32 25.45
CA PRO A 156 3.03 8.25 24.58
C PRO A 156 2.76 8.38 23.06
N TYR A 157 1.50 8.44 22.63
CA TYR A 157 1.10 8.38 21.23
C TYR A 157 0.96 9.76 20.56
N SER A 158 0.95 9.78 19.22
CA SER A 158 0.55 10.95 18.41
C SER A 158 -0.97 11.19 18.52
N GLY A 159 -1.48 12.28 17.98
CA GLY A 159 -2.90 12.47 17.72
C GLY A 159 -3.17 12.38 16.22
N LEU A 160 -4.22 11.66 15.83
CA LEU A 160 -4.68 11.62 14.44
C LEU A 160 -5.21 13.00 14.04
N VAL A 161 -4.69 13.52 12.93
CA VAL A 161 -5.12 14.80 12.36
C VAL A 161 -5.42 14.66 10.89
N ARG A 162 -6.26 15.57 10.39
CA ARG A 162 -6.45 15.76 8.95
C ARG A 162 -6.43 17.23 8.57
N TRP A 163 -6.02 17.52 7.35
CA TRP A 163 -6.20 18.81 6.72
C TRP A 163 -7.21 18.67 5.57
N VAL A 164 -8.27 19.49 5.60
CA VAL A 164 -9.28 19.55 4.53
C VAL A 164 -9.25 20.95 3.94
N ASP A 165 -8.91 21.06 2.65
CA ASP A 165 -8.73 22.35 1.98
C ASP A 165 -7.81 23.31 2.78
N GLY A 166 -6.71 22.77 3.31
CA GLY A 166 -5.73 23.52 4.10
C GLY A 166 -6.15 23.83 5.55
N LYS A 167 -7.33 23.39 6.02
CA LYS A 167 -7.77 23.58 7.42
C LYS A 167 -7.53 22.32 8.22
N VAL A 168 -6.83 22.45 9.35
CA VAL A 168 -6.52 21.31 10.24
C VAL A 168 -7.70 20.98 11.17
N GLU A 169 -8.00 19.70 11.32
CA GLU A 169 -8.96 19.12 12.26
C GLU A 169 -8.27 18.04 13.12
N ASP A 170 -8.58 18.04 14.41
CA ASP A 170 -8.19 16.97 15.35
C ASP A 170 -9.22 15.84 15.34
N LEU A 171 -8.77 14.63 15.01
CA LEU A 171 -9.60 13.43 15.00
C LEU A 171 -9.26 12.46 16.16
N SER A 172 -8.34 12.83 17.06
CA SER A 172 -7.89 12.00 18.17
C SER A 172 -8.99 11.65 19.18
N ARG A 173 -10.14 12.34 19.12
CA ARG A 173 -11.32 12.12 19.98
C ARG A 173 -12.52 11.56 19.22
N THR A 174 -12.31 11.05 18.01
CA THR A 174 -13.39 10.41 17.25
C THR A 174 -13.89 9.21 18.05
N PRO A 175 -15.21 9.11 18.32
CA PRO A 175 -15.76 8.00 19.10
C PRO A 175 -15.66 6.69 18.32
N GLY A 176 -15.61 5.57 19.03
CA GLY A 176 -15.54 4.26 18.39
C GLY A 176 -15.01 3.17 19.32
N GLU A 177 -14.53 2.11 18.70
CA GLU A 177 -14.01 0.90 19.36
C GLU A 177 -12.57 1.08 19.88
N ALA A 178 -11.84 2.07 19.36
CA ALA A 178 -10.48 2.41 19.76
C ALA A 178 -10.25 3.93 19.74
N THR A 179 -9.25 4.39 20.49
CA THR A 179 -8.81 5.80 20.45
C THR A 179 -7.75 5.96 19.35
N PRO A 180 -8.04 6.66 18.24
CA PRO A 180 -7.11 6.75 17.11
C PRO A 180 -5.97 7.69 17.45
N PHE A 181 -4.74 7.32 17.07
CA PHE A 181 -3.55 8.10 17.38
C PHE A 181 -2.65 8.37 16.17
N SER A 182 -2.83 7.66 15.05
CA SER A 182 -2.11 7.95 13.80
C SER A 182 -2.98 7.81 12.57
N GLY A 183 -2.61 8.53 11.51
CA GLY A 183 -3.21 8.44 10.18
C GLY A 183 -2.16 8.09 9.15
N ALA A 184 -1.96 6.80 8.91
CA ALA A 184 -0.91 6.30 8.04
C ALA A 184 -1.28 6.44 6.55
N ASP A 185 -2.55 6.16 6.22
CA ASP A 185 -3.02 6.19 4.83
C ASP A 185 -4.50 6.60 4.72
N VAL A 186 -4.93 6.99 3.52
CA VAL A 186 -6.29 7.47 3.22
C VAL A 186 -6.78 6.99 1.85
N ASP A 187 -8.06 6.66 1.76
CA ASP A 187 -8.70 6.27 0.50
C ASP A 187 -8.73 7.41 -0.54
N ALA A 188 -9.07 7.06 -1.80
CA ALA A 188 -8.99 7.97 -2.94
C ALA A 188 -9.78 9.27 -2.75
N VAL A 189 -10.87 9.21 -1.98
CA VAL A 189 -11.79 10.36 -1.77
C VAL A 189 -11.62 11.04 -0.41
N GLY A 190 -10.72 10.57 0.46
CA GLY A 190 -10.49 11.18 1.76
C GLY A 190 -11.53 10.86 2.85
N ARG A 191 -12.33 9.81 2.65
CA ARG A 191 -13.38 9.38 3.60
C ARG A 191 -12.83 8.45 4.67
N TYR A 192 -12.10 7.40 4.26
CA TYR A 192 -11.60 6.36 5.14
C TYR A 192 -10.12 6.56 5.42
N ILE A 193 -9.76 6.63 6.70
CA ILE A 193 -8.37 6.79 7.16
C ILE A 193 -7.97 5.53 7.92
N VAL A 194 -6.79 4.99 7.66
CA VAL A 194 -6.23 3.87 8.45
C VAL A 194 -5.00 4.30 9.23
N GLY A 195 -4.71 3.54 10.28
CA GLY A 195 -3.56 3.75 11.14
C GLY A 195 -3.74 3.08 12.48
N GLY A 196 -2.97 3.54 13.46
CA GLY A 196 -2.95 3.00 14.81
C GLY A 196 -4.00 3.64 15.72
N GLY A 197 -4.59 2.81 16.58
CA GLY A 197 -5.42 3.24 17.70
C GLY A 197 -5.14 2.41 18.95
N PHE A 198 -5.70 2.84 20.09
CA PHE A 198 -5.53 2.15 21.37
C PHE A 198 -6.87 1.63 21.91
N ALA A 199 -6.89 0.33 22.20
CA ALA A 199 -7.98 -0.36 22.91
C ALA A 199 -7.40 -1.44 23.85
N GLY A 200 -6.63 -1.00 24.85
CA GLY A 200 -5.87 -1.88 25.75
C GLY A 200 -4.53 -2.35 25.18
N PHE A 201 -4.46 -2.56 23.86
CA PHE A 201 -3.25 -2.77 23.05
C PHE A 201 -3.24 -1.81 21.86
N ILE A 202 -2.13 -1.77 21.11
CA ILE A 202 -2.10 -1.06 19.83
C ILE A 202 -2.94 -1.86 18.81
N ARG A 203 -3.83 -1.16 18.12
CA ARG A 203 -4.80 -1.72 17.18
C ARG A 203 -4.61 -1.10 15.80
N ALA A 204 -4.76 -1.92 14.77
CA ALA A 204 -5.07 -1.44 13.44
C ALA A 204 -6.51 -0.91 13.45
N THR A 205 -6.71 0.31 12.97
CA THR A 205 -8.01 0.98 12.97
C THR A 205 -8.36 1.56 11.60
N ARG A 206 -9.66 1.66 11.32
CA ARG A 206 -10.20 2.46 10.22
C ARG A 206 -11.16 3.50 10.78
N VAL A 207 -10.97 4.76 10.39
CA VAL A 207 -11.84 5.87 10.74
C VAL A 207 -12.74 6.19 9.54
N ASP A 208 -14.06 6.09 9.73
CA ASP A 208 -15.04 6.65 8.79
C ASP A 208 -15.29 8.11 9.17
N THR A 209 -14.76 9.04 8.39
CA THR A 209 -14.86 10.46 8.71
C THR A 209 -16.24 11.07 8.46
N LEU A 210 -17.07 10.43 7.63
CA LEU A 210 -18.45 10.84 7.40
C LEU A 210 -19.33 10.44 8.59
N GLN A 211 -19.15 9.21 9.07
CA GLN A 211 -19.86 8.71 10.26
C GLN A 211 -19.23 9.17 11.58
N ARG A 212 -18.01 9.71 11.53
CA ARG A 212 -17.17 10.05 12.69
C ARG A 212 -17.06 8.88 13.66
N TYR A 213 -16.66 7.73 13.13
CA TYR A 213 -16.55 6.50 13.89
C TYR A 213 -15.22 5.78 13.66
N VAL A 214 -14.60 5.32 14.73
CA VAL A 214 -13.40 4.49 14.70
C VAL A 214 -13.78 3.02 14.84
N ARG A 215 -13.43 2.23 13.84
CA ARG A 215 -13.55 0.76 13.87
C ARG A 215 -12.19 0.15 14.18
N ASP A 216 -12.18 -0.76 15.14
CA ASP A 216 -11.09 -1.70 15.36
C ASP A 216 -11.21 -2.82 14.31
N LEU A 217 -10.11 -3.11 13.60
CA LEU A 217 -10.12 -4.12 12.54
C LEU A 217 -10.13 -5.56 13.09
N GLY A 218 -9.94 -5.75 14.39
CA GLY A 218 -9.99 -7.06 15.05
C GLY A 218 -8.63 -7.72 15.16
N ASN A 219 -8.60 -9.05 15.23
CA ASN A 219 -7.39 -9.84 15.41
C ASN A 219 -7.25 -10.85 14.28
N LEU A 220 -6.01 -11.28 14.00
CA LEU A 220 -5.80 -12.49 13.22
C LEU A 220 -6.40 -13.72 13.95
N PRO A 221 -6.93 -14.71 13.21
CA PRO A 221 -7.58 -15.88 13.80
C PRO A 221 -6.71 -16.61 14.82
N GLY A 222 -7.32 -16.97 15.96
CA GLY A 222 -6.64 -17.72 17.03
C GLY A 222 -5.82 -16.88 18.01
N VAL A 223 -5.74 -15.56 17.82
CA VAL A 223 -5.05 -14.64 18.72
C VAL A 223 -6.06 -13.76 19.47
N ALA A 224 -5.91 -13.65 20.80
CA ALA A 224 -6.82 -12.88 21.65
C ALA A 224 -6.41 -11.40 21.82
N GLY A 225 -5.20 -11.03 21.43
CA GLY A 225 -4.66 -9.66 21.53
C GLY A 225 -3.20 -9.58 21.08
N GLY A 226 -2.69 -8.36 20.95
CA GLY A 226 -1.34 -8.05 20.46
C GLY A 226 -1.30 -6.67 19.83
N ASP A 227 -0.12 -6.24 19.42
CA ASP A 227 0.06 -4.99 18.68
C ASP A 227 -0.18 -5.22 17.18
N TYR A 228 -0.90 -4.29 16.56
CA TYR A 228 -1.28 -4.31 15.15
C TYR A 228 -1.04 -2.94 14.53
N ASP A 229 -0.58 -2.91 13.29
CA ASP A 229 -0.43 -1.68 12.52
C ASP A 229 -1.12 -1.80 11.16
N ALA A 230 -1.58 -0.68 10.62
CA ALA A 230 -2.30 -0.57 9.35
C ALA A 230 -1.72 0.56 8.49
N PRO A 231 -0.59 0.31 7.80
CA PRO A 231 0.10 1.32 7.01
C PRO A 231 -0.55 1.60 5.65
N GLY A 232 -1.47 0.76 5.15
CA GLY A 232 -1.98 0.90 3.78
C GLY A 232 -3.46 0.56 3.62
N ILE A 233 -4.13 1.31 2.74
CA ILE A 233 -5.53 1.11 2.35
C ILE A 233 -5.68 1.19 0.83
N ASP A 234 -6.67 0.49 0.27
CA ASP A 234 -6.98 0.58 -1.16
C ASP A 234 -7.77 1.85 -1.52
N GLY A 235 -8.03 2.05 -2.82
CA GLY A 235 -8.68 3.26 -3.32
C GLY A 235 -10.12 3.44 -2.85
N THR A 236 -10.82 2.36 -2.46
CA THR A 236 -12.20 2.41 -1.98
C THR A 236 -12.30 2.59 -0.47
N GLY A 237 -11.23 2.29 0.25
CA GLY A 237 -11.21 2.32 1.70
C GLY A 237 -11.73 1.05 2.38
N LEU A 238 -11.99 0.00 1.61
CA LEU A 238 -12.63 -1.23 2.08
C LEU A 238 -11.60 -2.32 2.38
N ARG A 239 -10.42 -2.25 1.77
CA ARG A 239 -9.33 -3.20 2.01
C ARG A 239 -8.19 -2.53 2.74
N VAL A 240 -7.78 -3.13 3.85
CA VAL A 240 -6.70 -2.61 4.69
C VAL A 240 -5.62 -3.67 4.83
N VAL A 241 -4.37 -3.28 4.72
CA VAL A 241 -3.23 -4.17 4.94
C VAL A 241 -2.40 -3.73 6.13
N GLY A 242 -1.64 -4.66 6.68
CA GLY A 242 -0.69 -4.33 7.71
C GLY A 242 -0.02 -5.54 8.32
N SER A 243 0.34 -5.42 9.60
CA SER A 243 0.97 -6.49 10.36
C SER A 243 0.33 -6.63 11.74
N GLY A 244 0.28 -7.85 12.24
CA GLY A 244 -0.41 -8.14 13.49
C GLY A 244 0.08 -9.39 14.18
N ALA A 245 -0.13 -9.48 15.49
CA ALA A 245 0.18 -10.69 16.24
C ALA A 245 -0.53 -11.92 15.64
N SER A 246 0.21 -13.02 15.48
CA SER A 246 -0.29 -14.26 14.87
C SER A 246 0.21 -15.49 15.62
N LEU A 247 -0.57 -16.58 15.60
CA LEU A 247 -0.10 -17.90 16.06
C LEU A 247 1.03 -18.45 15.20
N ASN A 248 1.13 -18.03 13.93
CA ASN A 248 2.17 -18.45 13.01
C ASN A 248 3.48 -17.66 13.22
N SER A 249 3.41 -16.47 13.80
CA SER A 249 4.58 -15.64 14.14
C SER A 249 4.37 -14.91 15.49
N PRO A 250 4.42 -15.65 16.62
CA PRO A 250 4.01 -15.11 17.93
C PRO A 250 4.90 -13.97 18.44
N THR A 251 6.13 -13.88 17.94
CA THR A 251 7.14 -12.92 18.40
C THR A 251 7.37 -11.77 17.42
N SER A 252 6.81 -11.83 16.21
CA SER A 252 7.22 -10.92 15.14
C SER A 252 6.08 -10.46 14.22
N GLY A 253 4.89 -11.05 14.35
CA GLY A 253 3.72 -10.64 13.59
C GLY A 253 3.66 -11.23 12.18
N GLU A 254 2.45 -11.23 11.63
CA GLU A 254 2.11 -11.71 10.30
C GLU A 254 1.44 -10.60 9.50
N ALA A 255 1.79 -10.50 8.22
CA ALA A 255 1.12 -9.61 7.30
C ALA A 255 -0.34 -10.03 7.17
N PHE A 256 -1.26 -9.06 7.20
CA PHE A 256 -2.68 -9.32 7.02
C PHE A 256 -3.27 -8.50 5.88
N LEU A 257 -4.38 -9.00 5.36
CA LEU A 257 -5.34 -8.26 4.55
C LEU A 257 -6.70 -8.32 5.25
N TRP A 258 -7.39 -7.19 5.32
CA TRP A 258 -8.67 -7.05 6.03
C TRP A 258 -9.75 -6.53 5.10
N SER A 259 -10.97 -7.06 5.25
CA SER A 259 -12.22 -6.44 4.79
C SER A 259 -13.30 -6.58 5.87
N ALA A 260 -14.38 -5.82 5.77
CA ALA A 260 -15.46 -5.93 6.74
C ALA A 260 -16.12 -7.33 6.77
N PRO A 261 -16.33 -8.02 5.62
CA PRO A 261 -16.92 -9.36 5.61
C PRO A 261 -15.99 -10.47 6.12
N THR A 262 -14.68 -10.35 5.89
CA THR A 262 -13.73 -11.43 6.20
C THR A 262 -13.00 -11.25 7.52
N GLY A 263 -12.93 -10.03 8.06
CA GLY A 263 -12.00 -9.70 9.13
C GLY A 263 -10.55 -9.75 8.66
N MET A 264 -9.60 -9.91 9.57
CA MET A 264 -8.18 -10.03 9.20
C MET A 264 -7.88 -11.44 8.69
N VAL A 265 -7.26 -11.53 7.52
CA VAL A 265 -6.75 -12.76 6.92
C VAL A 265 -5.23 -12.68 6.85
N GLY A 266 -4.55 -13.66 7.43
CA GLY A 266 -3.08 -13.75 7.37
C GLY A 266 -2.60 -14.11 5.96
N LEU A 267 -1.55 -13.42 5.50
CA LEU A 267 -0.93 -13.65 4.19
C LEU A 267 0.19 -14.71 4.23
N GLY A 268 0.31 -15.40 5.36
CA GLY A 268 1.34 -16.41 5.61
C GLY A 268 2.66 -15.82 6.12
N THR A 269 3.45 -16.72 6.68
CA THR A 269 4.80 -16.45 7.17
C THR A 269 5.82 -17.26 6.35
N PRO A 270 7.10 -16.85 6.32
CA PRO A 270 8.15 -17.61 5.65
C PRO A 270 8.23 -19.07 6.14
N PRO A 271 8.43 -20.06 5.26
CA PRO A 271 8.35 -21.49 5.59
C PRO A 271 9.43 -22.02 6.57
N TYR A 272 10.39 -21.19 6.99
CA TYR A 272 11.55 -21.66 7.75
C TYR A 272 11.59 -21.21 9.22
N PHE A 273 10.97 -20.09 9.62
CA PHE A 273 10.93 -19.60 11.01
C PHE A 273 9.89 -18.47 11.19
N PRO A 274 9.39 -18.20 12.42
CA PRO A 274 8.48 -17.10 12.72
C PRO A 274 9.23 -15.77 12.74
N TYR A 275 9.65 -15.32 11.56
CA TYR A 275 10.16 -13.97 11.36
C TYR A 275 9.01 -12.99 11.13
N CYS A 276 9.27 -11.70 11.29
CA CYS A 276 8.28 -10.68 10.98
C CYS A 276 7.84 -10.77 9.53
N SER A 277 6.55 -10.57 9.31
CA SER A 277 5.91 -10.45 8.00
C SER A 277 5.00 -9.24 8.11
N GLY A 278 5.19 -8.26 7.22
CA GLY A 278 4.41 -7.04 7.23
C GLY A 278 4.03 -6.62 5.82
N ALA A 279 2.77 -6.28 5.63
CA ALA A 279 2.33 -5.61 4.41
C ALA A 279 2.45 -4.10 4.60
N SER A 280 3.09 -3.43 3.64
CA SER A 280 3.36 -1.99 3.66
C SER A 280 2.40 -1.20 2.78
N ALA A 281 1.94 -1.79 1.67
CA ALA A 281 1.08 -1.13 0.70
C ALA A 281 0.16 -2.12 -0.02
N ILE A 282 -0.97 -1.62 -0.52
CA ILE A 282 -1.92 -2.36 -1.36
C ILE A 282 -2.25 -1.55 -2.60
N ALA A 283 -2.31 -2.20 -3.76
CA ALA A 283 -2.69 -1.55 -4.99
C ALA A 283 -4.16 -1.09 -4.91
N ARG A 284 -4.44 0.10 -5.44
CA ARG A 284 -5.73 0.77 -5.27
C ARG A 284 -6.89 0.11 -6.03
N ARG A 285 -6.62 -0.64 -7.12
CA ARG A 285 -7.66 -1.25 -7.98
C ARG A 285 -7.77 -2.76 -7.88
N LEU A 286 -6.67 -3.44 -7.59
CA LEU A 286 -6.60 -4.89 -7.46
C LEU A 286 -6.01 -5.23 -6.09
N PRO A 287 -6.40 -6.33 -5.45
CA PRO A 287 -5.87 -6.72 -4.13
C PRO A 287 -4.48 -7.35 -4.27
N VAL A 288 -3.55 -6.60 -4.88
CA VAL A 288 -2.13 -6.87 -4.93
C VAL A 288 -1.50 -6.17 -3.73
N VAL A 289 -0.89 -6.96 -2.85
CA VAL A 289 -0.27 -6.47 -1.62
C VAL A 289 1.24 -6.53 -1.75
N ALA A 290 1.91 -5.45 -1.37
CA ALA A 290 3.36 -5.40 -1.24
C ALA A 290 3.77 -5.35 0.23
N GLY A 291 4.93 -5.91 0.54
CA GLY A 291 5.45 -5.93 1.88
C GLY A 291 6.80 -6.59 1.97
N GLU A 292 7.17 -6.97 3.19
CA GLU A 292 8.40 -7.67 3.45
C GLU A 292 8.28 -8.78 4.49
N ASP A 293 9.13 -9.78 4.32
CA ASP A 293 9.41 -10.76 5.34
C ASP A 293 10.83 -10.56 5.90
N CYS A 294 10.99 -10.72 7.19
CA CYS A 294 12.28 -10.71 7.85
C CYS A 294 13.01 -12.05 7.64
N THR A 295 14.32 -11.99 7.50
CA THR A 295 15.18 -13.18 7.45
C THR A 295 15.79 -13.47 8.83
N ARG A 296 16.42 -14.65 8.96
CA ARG A 296 17.09 -15.12 10.18
C ARG A 296 18.06 -14.15 10.80
N ASP A 297 18.78 -13.42 9.97
CA ASP A 297 19.81 -12.53 10.45
C ASP A 297 19.24 -11.15 10.82
N SER A 298 17.93 -10.90 10.64
CA SER A 298 17.22 -9.62 10.81
C SER A 298 17.83 -8.42 10.07
N TYR A 299 18.94 -8.62 9.36
CA TYR A 299 19.65 -7.65 8.54
C TYR A 299 19.14 -7.60 7.10
N PHE A 300 18.34 -8.59 6.69
CA PHE A 300 17.73 -8.63 5.37
C PHE A 300 16.24 -8.82 5.48
N TYR A 301 15.55 -8.00 4.72
CA TYR A 301 14.14 -8.14 4.41
C TYR A 301 14.02 -8.72 3.01
N LEU A 302 13.01 -9.56 2.81
CA LEU A 302 12.65 -10.11 1.51
C LEU A 302 11.35 -9.44 1.09
N ALA A 303 11.47 -8.48 0.17
CA ALA A 303 10.31 -7.86 -0.44
C ALA A 303 9.44 -8.93 -1.12
N PHE A 304 8.16 -8.94 -0.80
CA PHE A 304 7.18 -9.84 -1.40
C PHE A 304 6.07 -9.06 -2.09
N LEU A 305 5.45 -9.75 -3.04
CA LEU A 305 4.13 -9.44 -3.56
C LEU A 305 3.19 -10.59 -3.18
N TRP A 306 1.94 -10.25 -2.87
CA TRP A 306 0.89 -11.22 -2.63
C TRP A 306 -0.32 -10.90 -3.50
N ASP A 307 -0.92 -11.94 -4.05
CA ASP A 307 -2.21 -11.89 -4.72
C ASP A 307 -3.03 -13.15 -4.34
N PRO A 308 -4.37 -13.11 -4.40
CA PRO A 308 -5.21 -14.20 -3.94
C PRO A 308 -5.26 -15.41 -4.89
N VAL A 309 -4.56 -15.38 -6.04
CA VAL A 309 -4.40 -16.53 -6.95
C VAL A 309 -3.12 -17.28 -6.63
N ARG A 310 -1.98 -16.58 -6.58
CA ARG A 310 -0.64 -17.17 -6.51
C ARG A 310 -0.04 -17.10 -5.11
N GLY A 311 -0.68 -16.39 -4.18
CA GLY A 311 -0.19 -16.17 -2.84
C GLY A 311 1.09 -15.33 -2.81
N LYS A 312 1.87 -15.48 -1.73
CA LYS A 312 3.10 -14.72 -1.53
C LYS A 312 4.22 -15.19 -2.46
N ARG A 313 4.83 -14.25 -3.17
CA ARG A 313 5.99 -14.46 -4.06
C ARG A 313 7.04 -13.38 -3.81
N TYR A 314 8.31 -13.76 -3.75
CA TYR A 314 9.39 -12.79 -3.52
C TYR A 314 9.76 -12.04 -4.79
N VAL A 315 9.91 -10.72 -4.66
CA VAL A 315 10.15 -9.83 -5.80
C VAL A 315 11.48 -10.14 -6.47
N ASN A 316 12.50 -10.52 -5.69
CA ASN A 316 13.80 -10.91 -6.24
C ASN A 316 13.68 -12.16 -7.14
N ASP A 317 12.88 -13.15 -6.75
CA ASP A 317 12.65 -14.37 -7.54
C ASP A 317 11.83 -14.07 -8.79
N ILE A 318 10.84 -13.17 -8.69
CA ILE A 318 10.06 -12.69 -9.84
C ILE A 318 10.98 -11.99 -10.86
N LEU A 319 11.87 -11.10 -10.39
CA LEU A 319 12.82 -10.40 -11.26
C LEU A 319 13.80 -11.37 -11.92
N ASP A 320 14.31 -12.35 -11.18
CA ASP A 320 15.22 -13.37 -11.70
C ASP A 320 14.53 -14.26 -12.76
N ALA A 321 13.27 -14.66 -12.52
CA ALA A 321 12.46 -15.42 -13.49
C ALA A 321 12.15 -14.63 -14.77
N LEU A 322 12.00 -13.31 -14.66
CA LEU A 322 11.80 -12.40 -15.78
C LEU A 322 13.12 -12.01 -16.49
N GLY A 323 14.27 -12.50 -16.00
CA GLY A 323 15.58 -12.23 -16.59
C GLY A 323 16.08 -10.79 -16.39
N VAL A 324 15.58 -10.09 -15.36
CA VAL A 324 15.99 -8.72 -15.06
C VAL A 324 17.36 -8.71 -14.39
N ASP A 325 18.34 -8.04 -15.00
CA ASP A 325 19.66 -7.84 -14.37
C ASP A 325 19.54 -6.90 -13.17
N ARG A 326 19.71 -7.46 -11.97
CA ARG A 326 19.65 -6.71 -10.72
C ARG A 326 20.92 -5.91 -10.40
N ARG A 327 22.00 -6.04 -11.18
CA ARG A 327 23.29 -5.33 -10.99
C ARG A 327 23.90 -5.52 -9.59
N GLY A 328 23.61 -6.66 -8.97
CA GLY A 328 24.04 -7.01 -7.61
C GLY A 328 23.19 -6.42 -6.48
N TYR A 329 22.04 -5.82 -6.78
CA TYR A 329 21.09 -5.35 -5.77
C TYR A 329 20.05 -6.42 -5.44
N THR A 330 19.64 -6.43 -4.18
CA THR A 330 18.47 -7.15 -3.68
C THR A 330 17.40 -6.13 -3.30
N ILE A 331 16.16 -6.38 -3.69
CA ILE A 331 15.01 -5.60 -3.27
C ILE A 331 14.69 -6.00 -1.83
N ASN A 332 14.84 -5.05 -0.91
CA ASN A 332 14.81 -5.29 0.53
C ASN A 332 13.41 -5.00 1.08
N ASN A 333 12.87 -3.80 0.81
CA ASN A 333 11.56 -3.37 1.26
C ASN A 333 10.84 -2.68 0.10
N ILE A 334 9.53 -2.88 0.00
CA ILE A 334 8.64 -2.05 -0.83
C ILE A 334 7.90 -1.13 0.13
N ASN A 335 7.90 0.17 -0.15
CA ASN A 335 7.16 1.14 0.66
C ASN A 335 5.86 1.58 -0.02
N ASP A 336 5.78 1.50 -1.35
CA ASP A 336 4.61 1.92 -2.10
C ASP A 336 4.50 1.19 -3.45
N ILE A 337 3.27 1.08 -3.95
CA ILE A 337 2.88 0.35 -5.15
C ILE A 337 1.83 1.14 -5.95
N SER A 338 1.96 1.15 -7.28
CA SER A 338 0.99 1.85 -8.16
C SER A 338 -0.41 1.22 -8.10
N PRO A 339 -1.48 1.96 -8.52
CA PRO A 339 -2.85 1.47 -8.48
C PRO A 339 -3.11 0.13 -9.18
N ASP A 340 -2.34 -0.14 -10.24
CA ASP A 340 -2.42 -1.35 -11.06
C ASP A 340 -1.46 -2.46 -10.57
N GLY A 341 -0.68 -2.20 -9.53
CA GLY A 341 0.28 -3.14 -8.96
C GLY A 341 1.57 -3.34 -9.76
N THR A 342 1.81 -2.57 -10.83
CA THR A 342 2.93 -2.84 -11.75
C THR A 342 4.20 -2.06 -11.43
N LEU A 343 4.11 -0.98 -10.66
CA LEU A 343 5.24 -0.12 -10.27
C LEU A 343 5.42 -0.15 -8.77
N MET A 344 6.67 -0.20 -8.32
CA MET A 344 7.00 -0.23 -6.90
C MET A 344 8.24 0.61 -6.62
N THR A 345 8.27 1.21 -5.43
CA THR A 345 9.44 1.90 -4.89
C THR A 345 9.72 1.45 -3.46
N GLY A 346 10.94 1.71 -2.98
CA GLY A 346 11.34 1.32 -1.65
C GLY A 346 12.85 1.40 -1.47
N ILE A 347 13.42 0.39 -0.82
CA ILE A 347 14.84 0.30 -0.50
C ILE A 347 15.44 -0.93 -1.18
N ALA A 348 16.47 -0.71 -1.99
CA ALA A 348 17.33 -1.76 -2.52
C ALA A 348 18.64 -1.79 -1.71
N ARG A 349 19.36 -2.91 -1.79
CA ARG A 349 20.63 -3.07 -1.08
C ARG A 349 21.63 -3.90 -1.86
N ARG A 350 22.91 -3.52 -1.80
CA ARG A 350 24.01 -4.31 -2.34
C ARG A 350 24.74 -5.08 -1.23
N GLY A 351 24.38 -6.36 -1.06
CA GLY A 351 24.99 -7.25 -0.06
C GLY A 351 24.97 -6.65 1.36
N PHE A 352 26.03 -6.84 2.14
CA PHE A 352 26.16 -6.26 3.50
C PHE A 352 26.68 -4.81 3.52
N THR A 353 26.80 -4.17 2.36
CA THR A 353 27.35 -2.80 2.27
C THR A 353 26.36 -1.75 2.75
N ASP A 354 26.84 -0.51 2.86
CA ASP A 354 26.01 0.65 3.17
C ASP A 354 25.29 1.24 1.94
N ASP A 355 25.60 0.74 0.75
CA ASP A 355 24.96 1.11 -0.52
C ASP A 355 23.52 0.58 -0.52
N ARG A 356 22.59 1.47 -0.18
CA ARG A 356 21.16 1.22 -0.04
C ARG A 356 20.37 2.26 -0.79
N PRO A 357 20.34 2.24 -2.13
CA PRO A 357 19.62 3.23 -2.89
C PRO A 357 18.10 2.96 -2.89
N ALA A 358 17.34 4.00 -3.19
CA ALA A 358 15.96 3.82 -3.60
C ALA A 358 15.89 3.15 -4.99
N PHE A 359 14.78 2.48 -5.30
CA PHE A 359 14.59 1.84 -6.59
C PHE A 359 13.24 2.18 -7.21
N LEU A 360 13.11 1.95 -8.51
CA LEU A 360 11.85 1.77 -9.22
C LEU A 360 11.87 0.38 -9.87
N VAL A 361 10.91 -0.47 -9.51
CA VAL A 361 10.64 -1.73 -10.22
C VAL A 361 9.42 -1.53 -11.10
N ARG A 362 9.49 -2.05 -12.32
CA ARG A 362 8.35 -2.23 -13.22
C ARG A 362 8.17 -3.71 -13.48
N LEU A 363 6.97 -4.22 -13.27
CA LEU A 363 6.58 -5.59 -13.63
C LEU A 363 5.60 -5.56 -14.81
N PRO A 364 5.45 -6.69 -15.53
CA PRO A 364 4.37 -6.85 -16.49
C PRO A 364 2.99 -6.69 -15.83
N PRO A 365 1.95 -6.31 -16.59
CA PRO A 365 0.59 -6.26 -16.09
C PRO A 365 0.14 -7.59 -15.48
N TRP A 366 -0.68 -7.50 -14.44
CA TRP A 366 -1.27 -8.67 -13.78
C TRP A 366 -2.32 -9.30 -14.67
N CYS A 367 -2.28 -10.62 -14.83
CA CYS A 367 -3.35 -11.35 -15.48
C CYS A 367 -4.33 -11.89 -14.45
N TRP A 368 -5.28 -11.04 -14.05
CA TRP A 368 -6.27 -11.41 -13.04
C TRP A 368 -7.29 -12.45 -13.56
N ALA A 369 -7.50 -12.47 -14.87
CA ALA A 369 -8.39 -13.44 -15.51
C ALA A 369 -7.81 -14.85 -15.55
N ASP A 370 -6.50 -15.02 -15.36
CA ASP A 370 -5.84 -16.32 -15.22
C ASP A 370 -6.01 -16.82 -13.77
N CYS A 371 -7.17 -17.42 -13.52
CA CYS A 371 -7.58 -17.94 -12.23
C CYS A 371 -6.81 -19.21 -11.86
N THR A 372 -6.46 -20.01 -12.87
CA THR A 372 -5.75 -21.28 -12.67
C THR A 372 -4.26 -21.08 -12.39
N GLY A 373 -3.72 -19.92 -12.78
CA GLY A 373 -2.32 -19.55 -12.61
C GLY A 373 -1.40 -20.26 -13.60
N ASP A 374 -1.92 -20.66 -14.76
CA ASP A 374 -1.17 -21.38 -15.79
C ASP A 374 -0.63 -20.49 -16.92
N ASP A 375 -0.76 -19.16 -16.75
CA ASP A 375 -0.34 -18.10 -17.66
C ASP A 375 -1.09 -18.09 -19.01
N VAL A 376 -2.25 -18.77 -19.08
CA VAL A 376 -3.20 -18.73 -20.20
C VAL A 376 -4.56 -18.26 -19.69
N VAL A 377 -5.34 -17.56 -20.53
CA VAL A 377 -6.73 -17.24 -20.22
C VAL A 377 -7.61 -18.06 -21.14
N ASP A 378 -8.25 -19.09 -20.58
CA ASP A 378 -9.15 -19.98 -21.30
C ASP A 378 -10.37 -20.40 -20.46
N PHE A 379 -11.17 -21.33 -20.99
CA PHE A 379 -12.40 -21.77 -20.33
C PHE A 379 -12.18 -22.34 -18.92
N SER A 380 -10.99 -22.89 -18.65
CA SER A 380 -10.58 -23.39 -17.34
C SER A 380 -10.56 -22.27 -16.30
N ASP A 381 -10.18 -21.05 -16.69
CA ASP A 381 -10.18 -19.90 -15.79
C ASP A 381 -11.56 -19.39 -15.48
N LEU A 382 -12.45 -19.37 -16.48
CA LEU A 382 -13.86 -19.05 -16.23
C LEU A 382 -14.48 -20.06 -15.25
N LEU A 383 -14.19 -21.35 -15.43
CA LEU A 383 -14.68 -22.39 -14.52
C LEU A 383 -14.06 -22.26 -13.12
N CYS A 384 -12.77 -21.96 -13.04
CA CYS A 384 -12.08 -21.67 -11.78
C CYS A 384 -12.73 -20.48 -11.07
N PHE A 385 -12.97 -19.37 -11.77
CA PHE A 385 -13.61 -18.19 -11.21
C PHE A 385 -15.03 -18.50 -10.73
N LEU A 386 -15.87 -19.16 -11.53
CA LEU A 386 -17.23 -19.53 -11.12
C LEU A 386 -17.26 -20.37 -9.85
N ASN A 387 -16.32 -21.31 -9.70
CA ASN A 387 -16.20 -22.12 -8.49
C ASN A 387 -15.79 -21.29 -7.27
N ARG A 388 -14.89 -20.31 -7.43
CA ARG A 388 -14.48 -19.40 -6.34
C ARG A 388 -15.58 -18.40 -6.02
N PHE A 389 -16.29 -17.91 -7.03
CA PHE A 389 -17.39 -16.96 -6.91
C PHE A 389 -18.57 -17.54 -6.12
N GLU A 390 -18.94 -18.80 -6.39
CA GLU A 390 -19.97 -19.51 -5.60
C GLU A 390 -19.53 -19.70 -4.14
N ARG A 391 -18.26 -20.04 -3.90
CA ARG A 391 -17.72 -20.24 -2.54
C ARG A 391 -17.57 -18.94 -1.77
N ALA A 392 -17.18 -17.85 -2.42
CA ALA A 392 -16.94 -16.56 -1.78
C ALA A 392 -18.20 -15.98 -1.12
N GLN A 393 -19.40 -16.47 -1.51
CA GLN A 393 -20.67 -16.13 -0.88
C GLN A 393 -20.94 -16.91 0.42
N ASP A 394 -20.20 -17.99 0.69
CA ASP A 394 -20.27 -18.72 1.96
C ASP A 394 -19.30 -18.10 2.97
N PRO A 395 -19.80 -17.54 4.10
CA PRO A 395 -18.94 -16.97 5.15
C PRO A 395 -17.97 -17.97 5.80
N ARG A 396 -18.11 -19.28 5.53
CA ARG A 396 -17.22 -20.34 6.03
C ARG A 396 -16.19 -20.78 5.01
N ALA A 397 -16.26 -20.28 3.77
CA ALA A 397 -15.28 -20.58 2.75
C ALA A 397 -13.92 -19.94 3.08
N ASN A 398 -12.92 -20.27 2.25
CA ASN A 398 -11.63 -19.62 2.37
C ASN A 398 -11.79 -18.11 2.11
N PRO A 399 -11.47 -17.22 3.08
CA PRO A 399 -11.70 -15.80 2.92
C PRO A 399 -10.81 -15.17 1.83
N ILE A 400 -9.79 -15.88 1.34
CA ILE A 400 -9.01 -15.48 0.16
C ILE A 400 -9.88 -15.45 -1.11
N ASP A 401 -10.88 -16.33 -1.22
CA ASP A 401 -11.80 -16.36 -2.37
C ASP A 401 -12.64 -15.06 -2.44
N PHE A 402 -12.97 -14.46 -1.28
CA PHE A 402 -13.63 -13.16 -1.22
C PHE A 402 -12.80 -12.08 -1.92
N PHE A 403 -11.53 -11.92 -1.54
CA PHE A 403 -10.66 -10.90 -2.15
C PHE A 403 -10.41 -11.13 -3.64
N TYR A 404 -10.36 -12.39 -4.09
CA TYR A 404 -10.22 -12.67 -5.52
C TYR A 404 -11.47 -12.27 -6.31
N CYS A 405 -12.65 -12.53 -5.75
CA CYS A 405 -13.93 -12.40 -6.43
C CYS A 405 -14.54 -11.00 -6.32
N ASP A 406 -14.29 -10.26 -5.23
CA ASP A 406 -14.70 -8.87 -5.07
C ASP A 406 -13.86 -8.00 -6.02
N LEU A 407 -14.32 -7.78 -7.25
CA LEU A 407 -13.63 -7.03 -8.30
C LEU A 407 -14.23 -5.64 -8.51
N ALA A 408 -15.47 -5.45 -8.06
CA ALA A 408 -16.14 -4.18 -7.95
C ALA A 408 -16.18 -3.79 -6.46
N PRO A 409 -15.02 -3.44 -5.84
CA PRO A 409 -14.85 -3.32 -4.38
C PRO A 409 -15.96 -2.54 -3.68
N ASP A 410 -16.92 -3.26 -3.10
CA ASP A 410 -18.04 -2.73 -2.33
C ASP A 410 -18.37 -3.55 -1.06
N ASP A 411 -17.47 -4.48 -0.69
CA ASP A 411 -17.62 -5.44 0.41
C ASP A 411 -18.74 -6.49 0.18
N GLU A 412 -19.26 -6.65 -1.04
CA GLU A 412 -20.24 -7.68 -1.41
C GLU A 412 -19.69 -8.59 -2.54
N ILE A 413 -20.27 -9.79 -2.72
CA ILE A 413 -19.98 -10.65 -3.87
C ILE A 413 -21.26 -10.75 -4.70
N ASP A 414 -21.30 -10.01 -5.80
CA ASP A 414 -22.52 -9.79 -6.57
C ASP A 414 -22.33 -9.80 -8.10
N PHE A 415 -23.36 -9.37 -8.83
CA PHE A 415 -23.31 -9.38 -10.29
C PHE A 415 -22.28 -8.39 -10.88
N ASN A 416 -21.97 -7.30 -10.19
CA ASN A 416 -20.98 -6.31 -10.63
C ASN A 416 -19.59 -6.93 -10.66
N ASP A 417 -19.25 -7.76 -9.68
CA ASP A 417 -18.02 -8.54 -9.64
C ASP A 417 -17.91 -9.53 -10.79
N PHE A 418 -19.00 -10.26 -11.04
CA PHE A 418 -19.06 -11.18 -12.16
C PHE A 418 -18.84 -10.44 -13.50
N LEU A 419 -19.45 -9.26 -13.66
CA LEU A 419 -19.27 -8.43 -14.84
C LEU A 419 -17.83 -7.88 -14.95
N ALA A 420 -17.24 -7.46 -13.83
CA ALA A 420 -15.85 -7.01 -13.77
C ALA A 420 -14.89 -8.14 -14.18
N PHE A 421 -15.11 -9.37 -13.71
CA PHE A 421 -14.35 -10.54 -14.15
C PHE A 421 -14.52 -10.78 -15.66
N LEU A 422 -15.75 -10.77 -16.18
CA LEU A 422 -15.98 -10.99 -17.62
C LEU A 422 -15.27 -9.95 -18.49
N ASN A 423 -15.18 -8.70 -18.03
CA ASN A 423 -14.43 -7.66 -18.73
C ASN A 423 -12.93 -7.98 -18.78
N LEU A 424 -12.34 -8.45 -17.67
CA LEU A 424 -10.95 -8.89 -17.62
C LEU A 424 -10.71 -10.14 -18.47
N TYR A 425 -11.60 -11.12 -18.38
CA TYR A 425 -11.56 -12.36 -19.14
C TYR A 425 -11.60 -12.12 -20.66
N ASN A 426 -12.51 -11.25 -21.12
CA ASN A 426 -12.62 -10.90 -22.54
C ASN A 426 -11.41 -10.09 -23.05
N LYS A 427 -10.75 -9.33 -22.16
CA LYS A 427 -9.54 -8.59 -22.48
C LYS A 427 -8.30 -9.49 -22.57
N GLY A 428 -8.25 -10.56 -21.77
CA GLY A 428 -7.10 -11.45 -21.63
C GLY A 428 -5.94 -10.82 -20.86
N CYS A 429 -4.76 -11.44 -20.91
CA CYS A 429 -3.54 -10.88 -20.32
C CYS A 429 -2.86 -9.90 -21.29
N GLY A 430 -2.79 -8.60 -21.01
CA GLY A 430 -1.89 -7.74 -21.81
C GLY A 430 -2.04 -6.22 -21.78
N GLU A 431 -3.14 -5.67 -21.29
CA GLU A 431 -3.35 -4.21 -21.22
C GLU A 431 -4.24 -3.84 -20.03
#